data_AF-A0A5P2D0V5-F1
#
_entry.id   AF-A0A5P2D0V5-F1
#
_cell.length_a   1.000
_cell.length_b   1.000
_cell.length_c   1.000
_cell.angle_alpha   90.00
_cell.angle_beta   90.00
_cell.angle_gamma   90.00
#
_symmetry.space_group_name_H-M   'P 1'
#
loop_
_entity.id
_entity.type
_entity.pdbx_description
1 polymer ?
#
loop_
_entity_poly.entity_id
_entity_poly.type
_entity_poly.pdbx_seq_one_letter_code
_entity_poly.pdbx_strand_id
1 'polypeptide(L)'
;MVKIPADRLARLFLSLRRARSADAHALAAELRPFTERPGQRVPVPRATVLRTEQALRGEMELTAEQDRHDELAEAAEYLVRTVTAARRPQPAEPRG
;
A
#
# COMPACT_ATOMS: atom_id res chain seq x y z
N MET A 1 -6.62 9.83 -7.47
CA MET A 1 -6.07 9.49 -6.14
C MET A 1 -6.78 8.26 -5.59
N VAL A 2 -6.17 7.51 -4.67
CA VAL A 2 -6.75 6.30 -4.06
C VAL A 2 -6.94 6.55 -2.56
N LYS A 3 -8.14 6.29 -2.02
CA LYS A 3 -8.43 6.49 -0.59
C LYS A 3 -8.11 5.22 0.20
N ILE A 4 -7.06 5.27 1.03
CA ILE A 4 -6.59 4.13 1.83
C ILE A 4 -6.71 4.48 3.33
N PRO A 5 -7.15 3.56 4.21
CA PRO A 5 -7.12 3.77 5.65
C PRO A 5 -5.69 4.07 6.15
N ALA A 6 -5.53 5.11 6.95
CA ALA A 6 -4.24 5.50 7.53
C ALA A 6 -3.61 4.36 8.35
N ASP A 7 -4.42 3.56 9.05
CA ASP A 7 -3.94 2.42 9.82
C ASP A 7 -3.30 1.34 8.93
N ARG A 8 -3.88 1.09 7.75
CA ARG A 8 -3.26 0.19 6.75
C ARG A 8 -1.96 0.79 6.23
N LEU A 9 -1.90 2.10 5.99
CA LEU A 9 -0.68 2.78 5.56
C LEU A 9 0.40 2.77 6.65
N ALA A 10 0.04 2.89 7.92
CA ALA A 10 0.96 2.79 9.04
C ALA A 10 1.60 1.39 9.12
N ARG A 11 0.80 0.33 8.91
CA ARG A 11 1.35 -1.04 8.81
C ARG A 11 2.32 -1.18 7.64
N LEU A 12 1.94 -0.71 6.45
CA LEU A 12 2.81 -0.73 5.26
C LEU A 12 4.11 0.03 5.48
N PHE A 13 4.03 1.22 6.06
CA PHE A 13 5.19 2.02 6.45
C PHE A 13 6.13 1.25 7.37
N LEU A 14 5.60 0.61 8.43
CA LEU A 14 6.41 -0.18 9.35
C LEU A 14 7.04 -1.41 8.66
N SER A 15 6.28 -2.09 7.79
CA SER A 15 6.80 -3.21 7.01
C SER A 15 7.94 -2.79 6.08
N LEU A 16 7.85 -1.64 5.41
CA LEU A 16 8.90 -1.12 4.52
C LEU A 16 10.10 -0.56 5.28
N ARG A 17 9.90 -0.03 6.50
CA ARG A 17 11.02 0.37 7.37
C ARG A 17 11.86 -0.80 7.85
N ARG A 18 11.28 -1.99 7.92
CA ARG A 18 11.95 -3.24 8.30
C ARG A 18 12.47 -4.04 7.11
N ALA A 19 12.16 -3.60 5.90
CA ALA A 19 12.63 -4.23 4.67
C ALA A 19 14.14 -4.06 4.49
N ARG A 20 14.76 -4.92 3.69
CA ARG A 20 16.20 -4.90 3.40
C ARG A 20 16.54 -4.01 2.21
N SER A 21 15.57 -3.75 1.33
CA SER A 21 15.76 -2.92 0.14
C SER A 21 15.81 -1.41 0.44
N ALA A 22 16.77 -0.71 -0.18
CA ALA A 22 16.86 0.75 -0.14
C ALA A 22 15.62 1.43 -0.75
N ASP A 23 15.03 0.82 -1.78
CA ASP A 23 13.81 1.33 -2.41
C ASP A 23 12.62 1.26 -1.44
N ALA A 24 12.53 0.19 -0.65
CA ALA A 24 11.51 0.06 0.38
C ALA A 24 11.66 1.14 1.45
N HIS A 25 12.88 1.45 1.88
CA HIS A 25 13.13 2.55 2.82
C HIS A 25 12.78 3.92 2.25
N ALA A 26 13.10 4.19 0.98
CA ALA A 26 12.72 5.44 0.31
C ALA A 26 11.20 5.59 0.25
N LEU A 27 10.48 4.52 -0.11
CA LEU A 27 9.02 4.52 -0.15
C LEU A 27 8.38 4.61 1.24
N ALA A 28 9.03 4.09 2.29
CA ALA A 28 8.58 4.32 3.65
C ALA A 28 8.61 5.83 4.00
N ALA A 29 9.66 6.55 3.58
CA ALA A 29 9.73 8.00 3.79
C ALA A 29 8.62 8.72 3.01
N GLU A 30 8.33 8.31 1.77
CA GLU A 30 7.22 8.85 0.99
C GLU A 30 5.84 8.58 1.62
N LEU A 31 5.66 7.43 2.28
CA LEU A 31 4.38 7.04 2.89
C LEU A 31 4.12 7.70 4.25
N ARG A 32 5.18 8.13 4.96
CA ARG A 32 5.10 8.68 6.32
C ARG A 32 4.03 9.78 6.50
N PRO A 33 3.89 10.80 5.61
CA PRO A 33 2.89 11.85 5.80
C PRO A 33 1.44 11.32 5.80
N PHE A 34 1.20 10.18 5.16
CA PHE A 34 -0.13 9.59 5.04
C PHE A 34 -0.51 8.73 6.26
N THR A 35 0.43 8.45 7.17
CA THR A 35 0.17 7.64 8.37
C THR A 35 -0.31 8.48 9.56
N GLU A 36 -0.29 9.81 9.45
CA GLU A 36 -0.50 10.75 10.57
C GLU A 36 -1.98 10.97 10.96
N ARG A 37 -2.93 10.33 10.27
CA ARG A 37 -4.38 10.51 10.49
C ARG A 37 -5.08 9.19 10.82
N PRO A 38 -4.79 8.58 11.98
CA PRO A 38 -5.38 7.28 12.37
C PRO A 38 -6.92 7.32 12.31
N GLY A 39 -7.54 6.23 11.88
CA GLY A 39 -9.00 6.13 11.72
C GLY A 39 -9.58 6.82 10.48
N GLN A 40 -8.78 7.57 9.71
CA GLN A 40 -9.25 8.23 8.47
C GLN A 40 -8.79 7.49 7.22
N ARG A 41 -9.56 7.65 6.14
CA ARG A 41 -9.11 7.26 4.79
C ARG A 41 -8.44 8.46 4.12
N VAL A 42 -7.13 8.36 3.91
CA VAL A 42 -6.33 9.44 3.31
C VAL A 42 -6.19 9.23 1.81
N PRO A 43 -6.20 10.30 1.01
CA PRO A 43 -5.94 10.22 -0.42
C PRO A 43 -4.43 10.04 -0.65
N VAL A 44 -4.07 8.93 -1.28
CA VAL A 44 -2.69 8.62 -1.69
C VAL A 44 -2.58 8.71 -3.21
N PRO A 45 -1.51 9.29 -3.76
CA PRO A 45 -1.25 9.24 -5.20
C PRO A 45 -1.18 7.80 -5.69
N ARG A 46 -1.83 7.52 -6.82
CA ARG A 46 -1.87 6.17 -7.39
C ARG A 46 -0.46 5.64 -7.71
N ALA A 47 0.42 6.52 -8.20
CA ALA A 47 1.81 6.19 -8.49
C ALA A 47 2.56 5.71 -7.23
N THR A 48 2.38 6.40 -6.10
CA THR A 48 2.95 5.99 -4.80
C THR A 48 2.45 4.60 -4.42
N VAL A 49 1.13 4.34 -4.52
CA VAL A 49 0.56 3.03 -4.20
C VAL A 49 1.15 1.90 -5.06
N LEU A 50 1.35 2.13 -6.36
CA LEU A 50 1.94 1.15 -7.27
C LEU A 50 3.44 0.92 -7.00
N ARG A 51 4.20 1.98 -6.72
CA ARG A 51 5.62 1.84 -6.35
C ARG A 51 5.79 1.13 -5.01
N THR A 52 4.94 1.43 -4.03
CA THR A 52 4.89 0.70 -2.76
C THR A 52 4.67 -0.79 -3.00
N GLU A 53 3.71 -1.14 -3.86
CA GLU A 53 3.42 -2.53 -4.17
C GLU A 53 4.61 -3.26 -4.83
N GLN A 54 5.30 -2.61 -5.77
CA GLN A 54 6.50 -3.16 -6.40
C GLN A 54 7.63 -3.38 -5.39
N ALA A 55 7.85 -2.44 -4.46
CA ALA A 55 8.87 -2.59 -3.44
C ALA A 55 8.57 -3.73 -2.46
N LEU A 56 7.29 -3.98 -2.15
CA LEU A 56 6.89 -5.12 -1.33
C LEU A 56 7.20 -6.44 -2.05
N ARG A 57 6.93 -6.54 -3.35
CA ARG A 57 7.29 -7.72 -4.15
C ARG A 57 8.80 -7.94 -4.21
N GLY A 58 9.57 -6.87 -4.42
CA GLY A 58 11.03 -6.96 -4.39
C GLY A 58 11.55 -7.47 -3.04
N GLU A 59 10.93 -7.05 -1.94
CA GLU A 59 11.28 -7.57 -0.60
C GLU A 59 10.88 -9.05 -0.42
N MET A 60 9.77 -9.50 -1.02
CA MET A 60 9.37 -10.91 -0.99
C MET A 60 10.43 -11.81 -1.63
N GLU A 61 11.05 -11.37 -2.72
CA GLU A 61 12.12 -12.12 -3.40
C GLU A 61 13.40 -12.21 -2.55
N LEU A 62 13.59 -11.28 -1.60
CA LEU A 62 14.77 -11.22 -0.73
C LEU A 62 14.56 -11.90 0.63
N THR A 63 13.33 -12.19 1.00
CA THR A 63 13.01 -12.79 2.31
C THR A 63 12.94 -14.31 2.19
N ALA A 64 13.63 -15.01 3.10
CA ALA A 64 13.57 -16.47 3.19
C ALA A 64 12.53 -16.97 4.22
N GLU A 65 12.04 -16.06 5.06
CA GLU A 65 11.05 -16.35 6.10
C GLU A 65 9.65 -16.39 5.49
N GLN A 66 8.99 -17.56 5.54
CA GLN A 66 7.67 -17.75 4.94
C GLN A 66 6.60 -16.82 5.52
N ASP A 67 6.55 -16.68 6.85
CA ASP A 67 5.59 -15.79 7.52
C ASP A 67 5.74 -14.35 7.02
N ARG A 68 6.99 -13.90 6.87
CA ARG A 68 7.30 -12.56 6.37
C ARG A 68 6.90 -12.39 4.90
N HIS A 69 7.15 -13.42 4.09
CA HIS A 69 6.75 -13.45 2.69
C HIS A 69 5.22 -13.32 2.57
N ASP A 70 4.46 -14.04 3.38
CA ASP A 70 2.99 -14.03 3.35
C ASP A 70 2.41 -12.68 3.78
N GLU A 71 2.98 -12.04 4.82
CA GLU A 71 2.62 -10.67 5.21
C GLU A 71 2.82 -9.67 4.07
N LEU A 72 3.96 -9.76 3.38
CA LEU A 72 4.28 -8.89 2.25
C LEU A 72 3.34 -9.14 1.06
N ALA A 73 2.98 -10.41 0.82
CA ALA A 73 2.04 -10.80 -0.21
C ALA A 73 0.63 -10.24 0.06
N GLU A 74 0.10 -10.37 1.28
CA GLU A 74 -1.20 -9.80 1.67
C GLU A 74 -1.19 -8.28 1.47
N ALA A 75 -0.11 -7.62 1.89
CA ALA A 75 0.07 -6.18 1.76
C ALA A 75 0.07 -5.73 0.29
N ALA A 76 0.82 -6.43 -0.58
CA ALA A 76 0.86 -6.15 -2.01
C ALA A 76 -0.52 -6.36 -2.67
N GLU A 77 -1.18 -7.48 -2.37
CA GLU A 77 -2.51 -7.80 -2.91
C GLU A 77 -3.55 -6.75 -2.50
N TYR A 78 -3.53 -6.32 -1.24
CA TYR A 78 -4.39 -5.25 -0.74
C TYR A 78 -4.26 -3.97 -1.59
N LEU A 79 -3.03 -3.57 -1.94
CA LEU A 79 -2.78 -2.37 -2.75
C LEU A 79 -3.30 -2.54 -4.18
N VAL A 80 -3.07 -3.69 -4.82
CA VAL A 80 -3.60 -3.99 -6.17
C VAL A 80 -5.13 -3.95 -6.18
N ARG A 81 -5.78 -4.60 -5.21
CA ARG A 81 -7.25 -4.60 -5.07
C ARG A 81 -7.78 -3.18 -4.89
N THR A 82 -7.12 -2.38 -4.05
CA THR A 82 -7.51 -0.99 -3.79
C THR A 82 -7.38 -0.10 -5.03
N VAL A 83 -6.27 -0.21 -5.77
CA VAL A 83 -6.10 0.51 -7.04
C VAL A 83 -7.14 0.09 -8.07
N THR A 84 -7.41 -1.20 -8.16
CA THR A 84 -8.40 -1.75 -9.12
C THR A 84 -9.81 -1.28 -8.78
N ALA A 85 -10.19 -1.31 -7.50
CA ALA A 85 -11.47 -0.79 -7.05
C ALA A 85 -11.60 0.72 -7.35
N ALA A 86 -10.54 1.50 -7.19
CA ALA A 86 -10.54 2.92 -7.52
C ALA A 86 -10.61 3.22 -9.03
N ARG A 87 -10.37 2.22 -9.91
CA ARG A 87 -10.54 2.36 -11.37
C ARG A 87 -11.96 2.06 -11.84
N ARG A 88 -12.75 1.32 -11.07
CA ARG A 88 -14.12 1.00 -11.50
C ARG A 88 -14.95 2.29 -11.48
N PRO A 89 -15.55 2.70 -12.62
CA PRO A 89 -16.54 3.77 -12.58
C PRO A 89 -17.67 3.34 -11.65
N GLN A 90 -18.09 4.24 -10.74
CA GLN A 90 -19.32 4.01 -9.98
C GLN A 90 -20.45 3.84 -11.01
N PRO A 91 -21.29 2.80 -10.90
CA PRO A 91 -22.46 2.71 -11.75
C PRO A 91 -23.27 4.00 -11.55
N ALA A 92 -23.58 4.69 -12.65
CA ALA A 92 -24.45 5.85 -12.61
C ALA A 92 -25.78 5.41 -11.98
N GLU A 93 -26.08 5.90 -10.78
CA GLU A 93 -27.37 5.61 -10.16
C GLU A 93 -28.48 6.13 -11.08
N PRO A 94 -29.47 5.30 -11.46
CA PRO A 94 -30.59 5.79 -12.24
C PRO A 94 -31.34 6.81 -11.40
N ARG A 95 -31.36 8.07 -11.85
CA ARG A 95 -32.34 9.05 -11.37
C ARG A 95 -33.71 8.62 -11.91
N GLY A 96 -34.44 7.87 -11.10
CA GLY A 96 -35.85 7.53 -11.30
C GLY A 96 -36.72 8.26 -10.29
#